data_AF-A0A1B3NF56-F1
#
_entry.id   AF-A0A1B3NF56-F1
#
_cell.length_a   1.000
_cell.length_b   1.000
_cell.length_c   1.000
_cell.angle_alpha   90.00
_cell.angle_beta   90.00
_cell.angle_gamma   90.00
#
_symmetry.space_group_name_H-M   'P 1'
#
loop_
_entity.id
_entity.type
_entity.pdbx_description
1 polymer ?
#
loop_
_entity_poly.entity_id
_entity_poly.type
_entity_poly.pdbx_seq_one_letter_code
_entity_poly.pdbx_strand_id
1 'polypeptide(L)'
;MDAFTMIILACVAGEPTCTFARVAETQFTSIEACEARIDAIATEMTRKLAQRPELKGRAVTYDVSCMDRTQLLHSFGIADREI
;
A
#
# COMPACT_ATOMS: atom_id res chain seq x y z
N MET A 1 0.18 13.68 -17.06
CA MET A 1 0.83 13.36 -15.77
C MET A 1 0.56 11.90 -15.51
N ASP A 2 1.60 11.12 -15.31
CA ASP A 2 1.44 9.71 -14.98
C ASP A 2 0.97 9.61 -13.53
N ALA A 3 -0.21 9.02 -13.33
CA ALA A 3 -0.73 8.76 -12.00
C ALA A 3 -0.06 7.49 -11.48
N PHE A 4 0.67 7.61 -10.38
CA PHE A 4 1.22 6.47 -9.66
C PHE A 4 0.19 5.97 -8.65
N THR A 5 0.20 4.67 -8.42
CA THR A 5 -0.57 4.01 -7.36
C THR A 5 0.41 3.35 -6.42
N MET A 6 0.22 3.57 -5.13
CA MET A 6 0.91 2.80 -4.10
C MET A 6 0.14 1.51 -3.83
N ILE A 7 0.85 0.39 -3.90
CA ILE A 7 0.42 -0.89 -3.36
C ILE A 7 1.23 -1.12 -2.09
N ILE A 8 0.56 -1.29 -0.95
CA ILE A 8 1.19 -1.59 0.33
C ILE A 8 0.61 -2.89 0.88
N LEU A 9 1.48 -3.82 1.25
CA LEU A 9 1.15 -5.06 1.94
C LEU A 9 1.70 -5.02 3.36
N ALA A 10 0.84 -5.29 4.34
CA ALA A 10 1.18 -5.42 5.75
C ALA A 10 1.04 -6.88 6.18
N CYS A 11 2.15 -7.54 6.43
CA CYS A 11 2.21 -8.93 6.89
C CYS A 11 2.49 -8.95 8.39
N VAL A 12 1.55 -9.46 9.18
CA VAL A 12 1.71 -9.60 10.64
C VAL A 12 2.29 -10.97 10.94
N ALA A 13 3.34 -11.02 11.76
CA ALA A 13 4.08 -12.24 12.05
C ALA A 13 3.16 -13.34 12.64
N GLY A 14 2.97 -14.42 11.89
CA GLY A 14 2.13 -15.58 12.23
C GLY A 14 0.67 -15.47 11.78
N GLU A 15 0.28 -14.41 11.06
CA GLU A 15 -0.99 -14.40 10.34
C GLU A 15 -0.81 -15.13 9.00
N PRO A 16 -1.80 -15.91 8.54
CA PRO A 16 -1.68 -16.66 7.29
C PRO A 16 -1.77 -15.76 6.05
N THR A 17 -2.25 -14.53 6.20
CA THR A 17 -2.51 -13.61 5.09
C THR A 17 -2.00 -12.22 5.42
N CYS A 18 -1.42 -11.55 4.43
CA CYS A 18 -1.07 -10.13 4.52
C CYS A 18 -2.29 -9.26 4.17
N THR A 19 -2.41 -8.13 4.84
CA THR A 19 -3.41 -7.11 4.50
C THR A 19 -2.84 -6.21 3.42
N PHE A 20 -3.50 -6.11 2.26
CA PHE A 20 -3.07 -5.19 1.21
C PHE A 20 -3.97 -3.96 1.14
N ALA A 21 -3.41 -2.82 0.75
CA ALA A 21 -4.15 -1.63 0.38
C ALA A 21 -3.63 -1.07 -0.94
N ARG A 22 -4.57 -0.64 -1.78
CA ARG A 22 -4.29 0.13 -2.99
C ARG A 22 -4.62 1.59 -2.71
N VAL A 23 -3.63 2.46 -2.83
CA VAL A 23 -3.77 3.89 -2.60
C VAL A 23 -3.47 4.62 -3.91
N ALA A 24 -4.52 5.19 -4.50
CA ALA A 24 -4.41 6.07 -5.65
C ALA A 24 -4.76 7.49 -5.18
N GLU A 25 -3.73 8.31 -4.95
CA GLU A 25 -3.89 9.72 -4.59
C GLU A 25 -3.56 10.60 -5.81
N THR A 26 -4.31 11.68 -6.01
CA THR A 26 -4.06 12.65 -7.09
C THR A 26 -2.69 13.34 -6.97
N GLN A 27 -2.08 13.25 -5.79
CA GLN A 27 -0.76 13.82 -5.48
C GLN A 27 0.39 12.90 -5.92
N PHE A 28 0.11 11.64 -6.29
CA PHE A 28 1.12 10.69 -6.76
C PHE A 28 1.44 10.96 -8.25
N THR A 29 1.98 12.14 -8.54
CA THR A 29 2.36 12.56 -9.90
C THR A 29 3.78 12.15 -10.28
N SER A 30 4.55 11.62 -9.33
CA SER A 30 5.87 11.03 -9.52
C SER A 30 6.10 9.90 -8.52
N ILE A 31 7.16 9.10 -8.74
CA ILE A 31 7.57 8.04 -7.82
C ILE A 31 7.93 8.64 -6.46
N GLU A 32 8.67 9.74 -6.44
CA GLU A 32 9.12 10.39 -5.20
C GLU A 32 7.93 10.92 -4.38
N ALA A 33 6.91 11.47 -5.05
CA ALA A 33 5.68 11.91 -4.39
C ALA A 33 4.88 10.75 -3.79
N CYS A 34 4.90 9.59 -4.44
CA CYS A 34 4.30 8.37 -3.91
C CYS A 34 5.11 7.83 -2.72
N GLU A 35 6.44 7.71 -2.85
CA GLU A 35 7.33 7.21 -1.81
C GLU A 35 7.31 8.08 -0.54
N ALA A 36 7.21 9.40 -0.69
CA ALA A 36 7.10 10.34 0.43
C ALA A 36 5.86 10.11 1.33
N ARG A 37 4.87 9.36 0.85
CA ARG A 37 3.62 9.07 1.57
C ARG A 37 3.61 7.70 2.24
N ILE A 38 4.64 6.88 2.01
CA ILE A 38 4.75 5.52 2.54
C ILE A 38 4.65 5.52 4.07
N ASP A 39 5.45 6.34 4.75
CA ASP A 39 5.49 6.36 6.22
C ASP A 39 4.14 6.74 6.84
N ALA A 40 3.44 7.70 6.23
CA ALA A 40 2.12 8.12 6.70
C ALA A 40 1.09 6.99 6.55
N ILE A 41 1.09 6.31 5.40
CA ILE A 41 0.17 5.19 5.12
C ILE A 41 0.51 3.99 6.01
N ALA A 42 1.78 3.63 6.16
CA ALA A 42 2.24 2.54 7.02
C ALA A 42 1.93 2.82 8.49
N THR A 43 2.05 4.06 8.95
CA THR A 43 1.67 4.47 10.32
C THR A 43 0.17 4.27 10.54
N GLU A 44 -0.66 4.69 9.58
CA GLU A 44 -2.12 4.53 9.68
C GLU A 44 -2.54 3.06 9.62
N MET A 45 -1.92 2.25 8.76
CA MET A 45 -2.14 0.80 8.74
C MET A 45 -1.71 0.14 10.05
N THR A 46 -0.56 0.52 10.60
CA THR A 46 -0.08 0.01 11.90
C THR A 46 -1.08 0.35 12.99
N ARG A 47 -1.61 1.58 13.00
CA ARG A 47 -2.63 2.01 13.96
C ARG A 47 -3.89 1.16 13.88
N LYS A 48 -4.36 0.85 12.67
CA LYS A 48 -5.52 -0.04 12.45
C LYS A 48 -5.24 -1.46 12.92
N LEU A 49 -4.06 -2.00 12.65
CA LEU A 49 -3.65 -3.32 13.15
C LEU A 49 -3.53 -3.34 14.67
N ALA A 50 -3.03 -2.27 15.29
CA ALA A 50 -2.90 -2.15 16.74
C ALA A 50 -4.26 -2.08 17.48
N GLN A 51 -5.33 -1.69 16.79
CA GLN A 51 -6.69 -1.75 17.34
C GLN A 51 -7.22 -3.19 17.48
N ARG A 52 -6.57 -4.16 16.82
CA ARG A 52 -6.91 -5.59 16.89
C ARG A 52 -6.15 -6.24 18.06
N PRO A 53 -6.81 -6.57 19.18
CA PRO A 53 -6.12 -7.09 20.38
C PRO A 53 -5.33 -8.37 20.12
N GLU A 54 -5.81 -9.22 19.20
CA GLU A 54 -5.18 -10.48 18.79
C GLU A 54 -3.85 -10.29 18.06
N LEU A 55 -3.57 -9.07 17.58
CA LEU A 55 -2.32 -8.73 16.89
C LEU A 55 -1.33 -7.97 17.78
N LYS A 56 -1.69 -7.69 19.03
CA LYS A 56 -0.88 -6.88 19.94
C LYS A 56 0.48 -7.52 20.22
N GLY A 57 1.55 -6.74 20.06
CA GLY A 57 2.92 -7.18 20.31
C GLY A 57 3.54 -8.02 19.19
N ARG A 58 2.82 -8.23 18.09
CA ARG A 58 3.34 -8.95 16.91
C ARG A 58 4.08 -7.98 16.00
N ALA A 59 5.17 -8.46 15.42
CA ALA A 59 5.90 -7.71 14.41
C ALA A 59 5.05 -7.58 13.14
N VAL A 60 5.07 -6.41 12.52
CA VAL A 60 4.44 -6.15 11.22
C VAL A 60 5.53 -5.78 10.24
N THR A 61 5.54 -6.45 9.10
CA THR A 61 6.43 -6.15 7.97
C THR A 61 5.61 -5.50 6.87
N TYR A 62 6.15 -4.43 6.29
CA TYR A 62 5.54 -3.72 5.17
C TYR A 62 6.34 -3.96 3.90
N ASP A 63 5.65 -4.35 2.83
CA ASP A 63 6.16 -4.33 1.46
C ASP A 63 5.39 -3.27 0.69
N VAL A 64 6.11 -2.35 0.05
CA VAL A 64 5.50 -1.18 -0.59
C VAL A 64 6.06 -0.99 -1.99
N SER A 65 5.16 -0.80 -2.94
CA SER A 65 5.49 -0.60 -4.35
C SER A 65 4.69 0.57 -4.92
N CYS A 66 5.39 1.58 -5.45
CA CYS A 66 4.79 2.67 -6.21
C CYS A 66 4.86 2.34 -7.70
N MET A 67 3.70 2.15 -8.33
CA MET A 67 3.60 1.67 -9.70
C MET A 67 2.81 2.65 -10.56
N ASP A 68 3.31 2.91 -11.77
CA ASP A 68 2.54 3.63 -12.77
C ASP A 68 1.41 2.76 -13.35
N ARG A 69 0.51 3.38 -14.12
CA ARG A 69 -0.63 2.71 -14.76
C ARG A 69 -0.23 1.52 -15.64
N THR A 70 0.89 1.60 -16.33
CA THR A 70 1.38 0.52 -17.22
C THR A 70 1.83 -0.67 -16.40
N GLN A 71 2.56 -0.42 -15.32
CA GLN A 71 3.03 -1.45 -14.39
C GLN A 71 1.86 -2.11 -13.63
N LEU A 72 0.83 -1.35 -13.24
CA LEU A 72 -0.38 -1.90 -12.62
C LEU A 72 -1.15 -2.83 -13.56
N LEU A 73 -1.30 -2.41 -14.82
CA LEU A 73 -1.95 -3.23 -15.84
C LEU A 73 -1.19 -4.53 -16.07
N HIS A 74 0.14 -4.46 -16.16
CA HIS A 74 0.98 -5.62 -16.44
C HIS A 74 1.06 -6.59 -15.26
N SER A 75 1.27 -6.09 -14.04
CA SER A 75 1.51 -6.93 -12.85
C SER A 75 0.23 -7.44 -12.20
N PHE A 76 -0.87 -6.70 -12.31
CA PHE A 76 -2.12 -7.03 -11.62
C PHE A 76 -3.33 -7.18 -12.56
N GLY A 77 -3.16 -6.97 -13.87
CA GLY A 77 -4.29 -6.98 -14.83
C GLY A 77 -5.26 -5.82 -14.61
N ILE A 78 -4.88 -4.82 -13.82
CA ILE A 78 -5.73 -3.69 -13.46
C ILE A 78 -5.64 -2.66 -14.57
N ALA A 79 -6.58 -2.73 -15.52
CA ALA A 79 -6.89 -1.58 -16.34
C ALA A 79 -7.60 -0.59 -15.43
N ASP A 80 -6.93 0.51 -15.06
CA ASP A 80 -7.58 1.63 -14.38
C ASP A 80 -8.86 1.95 -15.13
N ARG A 81 -10.00 1.61 -14.51
CA ARG A 81 -11.32 1.98 -14.99
C ARG A 81 -11.35 3.48 -14.79
N GLU A 82 -11.42 4.19 -15.90
CA GLU A 82 -11.66 5.63 -15.94
C GLU A 82 -12.78 5.95 -14.94
N ILE A 83 -12.47 6.78 -13.94
CA ILE A 83 -13.47 7.46 -13.13
C ILE A 83 -13.91 8.68 -13.92
#